data_AF-A0A970P8T5-F1
#
_entry.id   AF-A0A970P8T5-F1
#
_cell.length_a   1.000
_cell.length_b   1.000
_cell.length_c   1.000
_cell.angle_alpha   90.00
_cell.angle_beta   90.00
_cell.angle_gamma   90.00
#
_symmetry.space_group_name_H-M   'P 1'
#
loop_
_entity.id
_entity.type
_entity.pdbx_description
1 polymer ?
#
loop_
_entity_poly.entity_id
_entity_poly.type
_entity_poly.pdbx_seq_one_letter_code
_entity_poly.pdbx_strand_id
1 'polypeptide(L)'
;DPRFVRELVPGNAYDNVHLKLLAGVPEDTDWDTFEVDKELDARLTDCAAITHVNRDSAPVMLLHNSANEVPGDIHHPNFGRHLKAEMDRVGVECIRRMDTDYPPDASPSFTEESVAFLRRVWGM
;
A
#
# COMPACT_ATOMS: atom_id res chain seq x y z
N ASP A 1 9.23 2.82 2.92
CA ASP A 1 10.01 3.23 4.11
C ASP A 1 9.57 2.42 5.33
N PRO A 2 10.46 1.62 5.95
CA PRO A 2 10.16 0.82 7.14
C PRO A 2 9.73 1.67 8.35
N ARG A 3 10.23 2.90 8.49
CA ARG A 3 9.85 3.81 9.59
C ARG A 3 8.36 4.15 9.51
N PHE A 4 7.88 4.44 8.30
CA PHE A 4 6.47 4.72 8.06
C PHE A 4 5.58 3.47 8.17
N VAL A 5 6.06 2.32 7.67
CA VAL A 5 5.32 1.05 7.81
C VAL A 5 5.07 0.71 9.28
N ARG A 6 6.04 1.00 10.16
CA ARG A 6 5.91 0.77 11.61
C ARG A 6 4.79 1.58 12.25
N GLU A 7 4.59 2.81 11.80
CA GLU A 7 3.49 3.67 12.28
C GLU A 7 2.13 3.17 11.75
N LEU A 8 2.12 2.66 10.52
CA LEU A 8 0.90 2.34 9.81
C LEU A 8 0.35 0.94 10.11
N VAL A 9 1.21 -0.05 10.34
CA VAL A 9 0.82 -1.45 10.53
C VAL A 9 1.26 -1.92 11.91
N PRO A 10 0.33 -2.36 12.80
CA PRO A 10 0.70 -2.96 14.07
C PRO A 10 1.64 -4.16 13.87
N GLY A 11 2.54 -4.42 14.82
CA GLY A 11 3.49 -5.53 14.71
C GLY A 11 4.74 -5.17 13.90
N ASN A 12 5.32 -6.15 13.20
CA ASN A 12 6.66 -6.04 12.60
C ASN A 12 6.65 -6.05 11.06
N ALA A 13 5.59 -5.57 10.41
CA ALA A 13 5.51 -5.52 8.95
C ALA A 13 6.65 -4.68 8.32
N TYR A 14 7.20 -3.72 9.09
CA TYR A 14 8.35 -2.92 8.69
C TYR A 14 9.65 -3.72 8.56
N ASP A 15 9.75 -4.85 9.27
CA ASP A 15 10.92 -5.74 9.28
C ASP A 15 10.75 -6.86 8.25
N ASN A 16 10.51 -6.47 7.00
CA ASN A 16 10.35 -7.39 5.89
C ASN A 16 11.63 -7.43 5.04
N VAL A 17 12.07 -8.64 4.65
CA VAL A 17 13.27 -8.84 3.83
C VAL A 17 13.22 -8.08 2.50
N HIS A 18 12.06 -7.95 1.87
CA HIS A 18 11.91 -7.24 0.61
C HIS A 18 12.09 -5.72 0.76
N LEU A 19 11.76 -5.15 1.92
CA LEU A 19 12.05 -3.73 2.20
C LEU A 19 13.57 -3.50 2.34
N LYS A 20 14.29 -4.44 2.95
CA LYS A 20 15.76 -4.39 3.08
C LYS A 20 16.45 -4.50 1.71
N LEU A 21 16.00 -5.44 0.89
CA LEU A 21 16.49 -5.61 -0.49
C LEU A 21 16.23 -4.35 -1.33
N LEU A 22 15.02 -3.77 -1.27
CA LEU A 22 14.69 -2.54 -1.98
C LEU A 22 15.54 -1.35 -1.51
N ALA A 23 15.83 -1.28 -0.22
CA ALA A 23 16.70 -0.26 0.37
C ALA A 23 18.20 -0.50 0.07
N GLY A 24 18.57 -1.68 -0.44
CA GLY A 24 19.96 -2.05 -0.68
C GLY A 24 20.78 -2.20 0.59
N VAL A 25 20.16 -2.66 1.69
CA VAL A 25 20.83 -2.98 2.96
C VAL A 25 20.86 -4.51 3.18
N PRO A 26 21.77 -5.05 4.01
CA PRO A 26 21.80 -6.48 4.33
C PRO A 26 20.46 -7.02 4.85
N GLU A 27 20.11 -8.26 4.52
CA GLU A 27 18.83 -8.88 4.92
C GLU A 27 18.67 -9.05 6.44
N ASP A 28 19.77 -9.15 7.17
CA ASP A 28 19.85 -9.23 8.62
C ASP A 28 19.90 -7.87 9.32
N THR A 29 19.77 -6.77 8.57
CA THR A 29 19.69 -5.41 9.11
C THR A 29 18.57 -5.30 10.15
N ASP A 30 18.92 -4.85 11.36
CA ASP A 30 17.96 -4.52 12.41
C ASP A 30 17.60 -3.03 12.34
N TRP A 31 16.39 -2.72 11.86
CA TRP A 31 15.91 -1.34 11.74
C TRP A 31 15.81 -0.58 13.06
N ASP A 32 15.87 -1.24 14.23
CA ASP A 32 15.87 -0.57 15.54
C ASP A 32 17.24 0.00 15.92
N THR A 33 18.31 -0.55 15.36
CA THR A 33 19.70 -0.20 15.73
C THR A 33 20.52 0.30 14.54
N PHE A 34 20.06 0.07 13.32
CA PHE A 34 20.78 0.44 12.11
C PHE A 34 20.81 1.96 11.89
N GLU A 35 22.00 2.50 11.68
CA GLU A 35 22.17 3.92 11.38
C GLU A 35 21.68 4.23 9.96
N VAL A 36 20.75 5.18 9.86
CA VAL A 36 20.24 5.68 8.58
C VAL A 36 21.01 6.93 8.21
N ASP A 37 21.98 6.78 7.32
CA ASP A 37 22.68 7.94 6.75
C ASP A 37 21.80 8.71 5.73
N LYS A 38 22.32 9.83 5.24
CA LYS A 38 21.58 10.70 4.32
C LYS A 38 21.28 10.02 2.97
N GLU A 39 22.15 9.14 2.49
CA GLU A 39 21.94 8.46 1.21
C GLU A 39 20.84 7.42 1.34
N LEU A 40 20.89 6.63 2.41
CA LEU A 40 19.86 5.65 2.72
C LEU A 40 18.51 6.33 3.00
N ASP A 41 18.48 7.44 3.74
CA ASP A 41 17.26 8.21 3.97
C ASP A 41 16.59 8.67 2.67
N ALA A 42 17.39 9.22 1.74
CA ALA A 42 16.90 9.63 0.43
C ALA A 42 16.34 8.45 -0.37
N ARG A 43 17.02 7.29 -0.33
CA ARG A 43 16.58 6.08 -1.01
C ARG A 43 15.31 5.48 -0.42
N LEU A 44 15.21 5.41 0.91
CA LEU A 44 14.00 4.93 1.59
C LEU A 44 12.77 5.78 1.25
N THR A 45 12.97 7.10 1.15
CA THR A 45 11.94 8.07 0.75
C THR A 45 11.54 7.88 -0.71
N ASP A 46 12.51 7.77 -1.61
CA ASP A 46 12.27 7.63 -3.04
C ASP A 46 11.62 6.28 -3.41
N CYS A 47 12.00 5.20 -2.72
CA CYS A 47 11.38 3.88 -2.92
C CYS A 47 9.98 3.74 -2.30
N ALA A 48 9.54 4.67 -1.46
CA ALA A 48 8.20 4.62 -0.87
C ALA A 48 7.16 5.16 -1.86
N ALA A 49 6.42 4.27 -2.54
CA ALA A 49 5.45 4.66 -3.58
C ALA A 49 4.50 5.80 -3.19
N ILE A 50 4.15 5.91 -1.91
CA ILE A 50 3.27 6.97 -1.38
C ILE A 50 3.83 8.38 -1.56
N THR A 51 5.15 8.56 -1.57
CA THR A 51 5.80 9.88 -1.72
C THR A 51 5.64 10.46 -3.12
N HIS A 52 5.24 9.63 -4.08
CA HIS A 52 5.01 10.02 -5.47
C HIS A 52 3.55 10.31 -5.80
N VAL A 53 2.61 10.11 -4.86
CA VAL A 53 1.19 10.41 -5.07
C VAL A 53 0.99 11.91 -5.25
N ASN A 54 0.38 12.27 -6.38
CA ASN A 54 0.10 13.65 -6.75
C ASN A 54 -1.14 13.73 -7.66
N ARG A 55 -1.54 14.95 -8.05
CA ARG A 55 -2.75 15.22 -8.84
C ARG A 55 -2.80 14.55 -10.23
N ASP A 56 -1.65 14.16 -10.77
CA ASP A 56 -1.52 13.51 -12.08
C ASP A 56 -1.44 11.97 -11.95
N SER A 57 -1.56 11.45 -10.73
CA SER A 57 -1.65 10.01 -10.50
C SER A 57 -2.91 9.42 -11.14
N ALA A 58 -2.82 8.19 -11.64
CA ALA A 58 -3.96 7.49 -12.20
C ALA A 58 -4.98 7.11 -11.09
N PRO A 59 -6.28 6.99 -11.43
CA PRO A 59 -7.25 6.37 -10.53
C PRO A 59 -6.81 4.96 -10.13
N VAL A 60 -7.09 4.58 -8.89
CA VAL A 60 -6.72 3.27 -8.34
C VAL A 60 -7.94 2.55 -7.78
N MET A 61 -8.02 1.24 -7.99
CA MET A 61 -8.94 0.34 -7.29
C MET A 61 -8.15 -0.72 -6.53
N LEU A 62 -8.45 -0.88 -5.24
CA LEU A 62 -7.76 -1.80 -4.32
C LEU A 62 -8.75 -2.77 -3.70
N LEU A 63 -8.36 -4.03 -3.60
CA LEU A 63 -9.01 -5.05 -2.78
C LEU A 63 -8.05 -5.52 -1.70
N HIS A 64 -8.51 -5.55 -0.46
CA HIS A 64 -7.80 -6.20 0.64
C HIS A 64 -8.60 -7.39 1.15
N ASN A 65 -7.91 -8.36 1.73
CA ASN A 65 -8.53 -9.50 2.38
C ASN A 65 -8.60 -9.24 3.89
N SER A 66 -9.77 -9.45 4.48
CA SER A 66 -10.03 -9.33 5.92
C SER A 66 -9.12 -10.24 6.77
N ALA A 67 -8.71 -11.40 6.24
CA ALA A 67 -7.77 -12.29 6.89
C ALA A 67 -6.35 -11.69 7.03
N ASN A 68 -6.00 -10.66 6.26
CA ASN A 68 -4.73 -9.93 6.38
C ASN A 68 -4.80 -8.76 7.37
N GLU A 69 -5.93 -8.52 8.05
CA GLU A 69 -6.02 -7.54 9.14
C GLU A 69 -5.44 -8.11 10.44
N VAL A 70 -4.18 -8.56 10.37
CA VAL A 70 -3.43 -9.14 11.49
C VAL A 70 -2.12 -8.38 11.68
N PRO A 71 -1.67 -8.14 12.92
CA PRO A 71 -0.40 -7.48 13.18
C PRO A 71 0.78 -8.17 12.47
N GLY A 72 1.63 -7.39 11.81
CA GLY A 72 2.82 -7.86 11.08
C GLY A 72 2.57 -8.24 9.62
N ASP A 73 1.32 -8.30 9.16
CA ASP A 73 1.02 -8.68 7.77
C ASP A 73 1.39 -7.57 6.78
N ILE A 74 2.16 -7.92 5.75
CA ILE A 74 2.60 -6.96 4.71
C ILE A 74 1.49 -6.60 3.71
N HIS A 75 0.37 -7.32 3.74
CA HIS A 75 -0.85 -7.05 2.96
C HIS A 75 -1.93 -6.35 3.79
N HIS A 76 -1.61 -5.85 4.98
CA HIS A 76 -2.58 -5.26 5.91
C HIS A 76 -3.39 -4.11 5.26
N PRO A 77 -4.73 -4.06 5.46
CA PRO A 77 -5.61 -3.05 4.86
C PRO A 77 -5.33 -1.59 5.27
N ASN A 78 -4.40 -1.35 6.20
CA ASN A 78 -3.98 -0.01 6.59
C ASN A 78 -3.24 0.68 5.44
N PHE A 79 -2.49 -0.07 4.63
CA PHE A 79 -1.85 0.47 3.42
C PHE A 79 -2.89 1.10 2.48
N GLY A 80 -3.97 0.38 2.18
CA GLY A 80 -5.05 0.91 1.36
C GLY A 80 -5.79 2.08 1.99
N ARG A 81 -5.99 2.07 3.32
CA ARG A 81 -6.61 3.20 4.04
C ARG A 81 -5.76 4.47 3.89
N HIS A 82 -4.45 4.35 4.07
CA HIS A 82 -3.54 5.47 3.93
C HIS A 82 -3.42 5.95 2.49
N LEU A 83 -3.24 5.04 1.51
CA LEU A 83 -3.19 5.41 0.09
C LEU A 83 -4.46 6.15 -0.35
N LYS A 84 -5.64 5.67 0.08
CA LYS A 84 -6.90 6.37 -0.20
C LYS A 84 -6.90 7.80 0.35
N ALA A 85 -6.47 7.98 1.60
CA ALA A 85 -6.44 9.32 2.21
C ALA A 85 -5.51 10.28 1.45
N GLU A 86 -4.32 9.82 1.05
CA GLU A 86 -3.38 10.64 0.27
C GLU A 86 -3.89 10.94 -1.14
N MET A 87 -4.51 9.98 -1.82
CA MET A 87 -5.12 10.20 -3.14
C MET A 87 -6.31 11.15 -3.07
N ASP A 88 -7.20 10.97 -2.08
CA ASP A 88 -8.33 11.88 -1.85
C ASP A 88 -7.84 13.32 -1.58
N ARG A 89 -6.73 13.49 -0.84
CA ARG A 89 -6.11 14.80 -0.55
C ARG A 89 -5.65 15.53 -1.81
N VAL A 90 -5.19 14.81 -2.83
CA VAL A 90 -4.75 15.40 -4.11
C VAL A 90 -5.83 15.36 -5.19
N GLY A 91 -7.04 14.92 -4.86
CA GLY A 91 -8.20 14.88 -5.74
C GLY A 91 -8.18 13.76 -6.78
N VAL A 92 -7.43 12.68 -6.54
CA VAL A 92 -7.39 11.50 -7.42
C VAL A 92 -8.27 10.40 -6.84
N GLU A 93 -9.05 9.75 -7.70
CA GLU A 93 -9.97 8.69 -7.28
C GLU A 93 -9.21 7.45 -6.78
N CYS A 94 -9.52 7.03 -5.55
CA CYS A 94 -9.10 5.75 -5.00
C CYS A 94 -10.32 4.98 -4.46
N ILE A 95 -10.68 3.90 -5.15
CA ILE A 95 -11.70 2.94 -4.70
C ILE A 95 -11.02 1.90 -3.83
N ARG A 96 -11.41 1.82 -2.56
CA ARG A 96 -10.93 0.78 -1.64
C ARG A 96 -12.08 -0.16 -1.29
N ARG A 97 -11.80 -1.46 -1.34
CA ARG A 97 -12.72 -2.53 -0.99
C ARG A 97 -12.04 -3.56 -0.10
N MET A 98 -12.85 -4.26 0.68
CA MET A 98 -12.51 -5.49 1.37
C MET A 98 -13.17 -6.67 0.64
N ASP A 99 -12.60 -7.87 0.75
CA ASP A 99 -13.24 -9.11 0.34
C ASP A 99 -14.63 -9.30 0.96
N THR A 100 -14.82 -8.86 2.21
CA THR A 100 -16.11 -8.88 2.91
C THR A 100 -17.17 -7.98 2.30
N ASP A 101 -16.79 -7.05 1.42
CA ASP A 101 -17.75 -6.23 0.65
C ASP A 101 -18.42 -7.05 -0.46
N TYR A 102 -17.91 -8.23 -0.78
CA TYR A 102 -18.40 -9.12 -1.84
C TYR A 102 -18.75 -10.50 -1.29
N PRO A 103 -19.97 -10.68 -0.72
CA PRO A 103 -20.49 -12.01 -0.42
C PRO A 103 -20.51 -12.91 -1.67
N PRO A 104 -20.61 -14.25 -1.51
CA PRO A 104 -20.53 -15.20 -2.64
C PRO A 104 -21.52 -14.95 -3.79
N ASP A 105 -22.64 -14.31 -3.50
CA ASP A 105 -23.72 -13.96 -4.43
C ASP A 105 -23.78 -12.45 -4.75
N ALA A 106 -22.74 -11.69 -4.42
CA ALA A 106 -22.65 -10.27 -4.71
C ALA A 106 -22.76 -9.99 -6.21
N SER A 107 -23.61 -9.03 -6.57
CA SER A 107 -23.64 -8.43 -7.90
C SER A 107 -23.66 -6.90 -7.76
N PRO A 108 -22.66 -6.18 -8.30
CA PRO A 108 -21.48 -6.74 -8.98
C PRO A 108 -20.55 -7.45 -8.01
N SER A 109 -19.93 -8.54 -8.47
CA SER A 109 -18.73 -9.12 -7.85
C SER A 109 -17.54 -8.17 -7.98
N PHE A 110 -16.46 -8.39 -7.23
CA PHE A 110 -15.22 -7.62 -7.38
C PHE A 110 -14.69 -7.66 -8.82
N THR A 111 -14.78 -8.81 -9.49
CA THR A 111 -14.37 -8.96 -10.89
C THR A 111 -15.20 -8.07 -11.81
N GLU A 112 -16.52 -8.01 -11.61
CA GLU A 112 -17.40 -7.16 -12.43
C GLU A 112 -17.15 -5.67 -12.19
N GLU A 113 -16.98 -5.26 -10.92
CA GLU A 113 -16.67 -3.87 -10.58
C GLU A 113 -15.29 -3.45 -11.10
N SER A 114 -14.27 -4.31 -10.99
CA SER A 114 -12.92 -4.02 -11.51
C SER A 114 -12.91 -3.93 -13.03
N VAL A 115 -13.62 -4.79 -13.76
CA VAL A 115 -13.77 -4.65 -15.22
C VAL A 115 -14.48 -3.34 -15.58
N ALA A 116 -15.54 -2.97 -14.86
CA ALA A 116 -16.23 -1.70 -15.09
C ALA A 116 -15.34 -0.49 -14.80
N PHE A 117 -14.55 -0.54 -13.72
CA PHE A 117 -13.56 0.48 -13.38
C PHE A 117 -12.52 0.65 -14.50
N LEU A 118 -11.92 -0.44 -14.96
CA LEU A 118 -10.92 -0.41 -16.02
C LEU A 118 -11.48 0.12 -17.35
N ARG A 119 -12.70 -0.29 -17.74
CA ARG A 119 -13.39 0.26 -18.92
C ARG A 119 -13.56 1.76 -18.85
N ARG A 120 -14.01 2.27 -17.69
CA ARG A 120 -14.18 3.72 -17.48
C ARG A 120 -12.86 4.47 -17.52
N VAL A 121 -11.82 3.96 -16.85
CA VAL A 121 -10.52 4.65 -16.75
C VAL A 121 -9.76 4.64 -18.08
N TRP A 122 -9.89 3.58 -18.87
CA TRP A 122 -9.19 3.43 -20.15
C TRP A 122 -10.03 3.74 -21.39
N GLY A 123 -11.32 4.09 -21.22
CA GLY A 123 -12.21 4.43 -22.34
C GLY A 123 -12.51 3.25 -23.28
N MET A 124 -12.58 2.03 -22.74
CA MET A 124 -12.89 0.79 -23.47
C MET A 124 -14.38 0.45 -23.46
#